data_AF-A0A842QKT7-F1
#
_entry.id   AF-A0A842QKT7-F1
#
_cell.length_a   1.000
_cell.length_b   1.000
_cell.length_c   1.000
_cell.angle_alpha   90.00
_cell.angle_beta   90.00
_cell.angle_gamma   90.00
#
_symmetry.space_group_name_H-M   'P 1'
#
loop_
_entity.id
_entity.type
_entity.pdbx_description
1 polymer ?
#
loop_
_entity_poly.entity_id
_entity_poly.type
_entity_poly.pdbx_seq_one_letter_code
_entity_poly.pdbx_strand_id
1 'polypeptide(L)'
;MTKNLYKHFNPEVHKIESKIANVRAGHHCKFNINYHIIWIPKYRKPILKGKVKDVLATIIDGICYDIRLNMLALEIMPDHLHLFVGARPTHHPADIVKRLKGNTSIQLRRCFIQLKYLGYKFPYKKFDSLWARGYYCGSAGHASQEQVKRYILEQEDKDVFEYDIYGCPQKLKGQLKIGDFTK
;
A
#
# COMPACT_ATOMS: atom_id res chain seq x y z
N MET A 1 17.70 -22.02 0.02
CA MET A 1 17.73 -20.69 -0.63
C MET A 1 16.90 -20.74 -1.91
N THR A 2 15.58 -20.62 -1.78
CA THR A 2 14.66 -20.49 -2.91
C THR A 2 14.84 -19.09 -3.50
N LYS A 3 15.43 -18.99 -4.70
CA LYS A 3 15.45 -17.75 -5.48
C LYS A 3 13.99 -17.30 -5.66
N ASN A 4 13.61 -16.18 -5.03
CA ASN A 4 12.30 -15.55 -5.18
C ASN A 4 12.03 -15.27 -6.67
N LEU A 5 11.33 -16.18 -7.32
CA LEU A 5 10.95 -16.12 -8.74
C LEU A 5 9.58 -15.45 -8.90
N TYR A 6 9.31 -14.40 -8.13
CA TYR A 6 8.14 -13.56 -8.35
C TYR A 6 8.53 -12.48 -9.38
N LYS A 7 8.47 -12.81 -10.67
CA LYS A 7 8.73 -11.85 -11.79
C LYS A 7 7.84 -10.60 -11.75
N HIS A 8 6.81 -10.61 -10.92
CA HIS A 8 5.70 -9.67 -11.01
C HIS A 8 5.67 -8.65 -9.91
N PHE A 9 6.21 -8.93 -8.70
CA PHE A 9 6.35 -8.01 -7.56
C PHE A 9 7.72 -8.20 -6.92
N ASN A 10 8.61 -7.20 -7.04
CA ASN A 10 9.96 -7.26 -6.47
C ASN A 10 10.05 -6.38 -5.20
N PRO A 11 10.09 -6.99 -4.00
CA PRO A 11 10.22 -6.25 -2.74
C PRO A 11 11.49 -5.40 -2.65
N GLU A 12 12.58 -5.83 -3.29
CA GLU A 12 13.88 -5.15 -3.23
C GLU A 12 13.86 -3.84 -4.01
N VAL A 13 13.27 -3.83 -5.21
CA VAL A 13 13.15 -2.61 -6.05
C VAL A 13 12.39 -1.52 -5.31
N HIS A 14 11.34 -1.90 -4.59
CA HIS A 14 10.47 -0.98 -3.87
C HIS A 14 10.92 -0.73 -2.43
N LYS A 15 12.01 -1.35 -1.96
CA LYS A 15 12.54 -1.28 -0.58
C LYS A 15 11.44 -1.50 0.48
N ILE A 16 10.57 -2.46 0.21
CA ILE A 16 9.28 -2.60 0.92
C ILE A 16 9.48 -3.01 2.37
N GLU A 17 10.39 -3.94 2.65
CA GLU A 17 10.62 -4.47 4.00
C GLU A 17 10.97 -3.38 5.01
N SER A 18 11.87 -2.45 4.64
CA SER A 18 12.23 -1.30 5.47
C SER A 18 11.04 -0.37 5.73
N LYS A 19 10.17 -0.17 4.72
CA LYS A 19 8.98 0.69 4.88
C LYS A 19 7.88 0.04 5.71
N ILE A 20 7.68 -1.28 5.60
CA ILE A 20 6.69 -2.04 6.39
C ILE A 20 7.07 -2.02 7.88
N ALA A 21 8.35 -2.06 8.22
CA ALA A 21 8.80 -2.09 9.61
C ALA A 21 8.57 -0.78 10.37
N ASN A 22 8.29 0.33 9.69
CA ASN A 22 8.18 1.64 10.32
C ASN A 22 6.82 1.86 11.00
N VAL A 23 6.83 1.90 12.33
CA VAL A 23 5.68 2.31 13.15
C VAL A 23 5.44 3.80 12.98
N ARG A 24 4.22 4.19 12.61
CA ARG A 24 3.79 5.57 12.42
C ARG A 24 3.06 6.08 13.65
N ALA A 25 3.08 7.39 13.88
CA ALA A 25 2.39 8.05 14.99
C ALA A 25 1.25 8.94 14.49
N GLY A 26 0.12 8.92 15.20
CA GLY A 26 -0.90 9.95 15.19
C GLY A 26 -0.97 10.63 16.57
N HIS A 27 -1.88 11.58 16.73
CA HIS A 27 -2.02 12.35 17.98
C HIS A 27 -2.29 11.46 19.22
N HIS A 28 -3.02 10.35 19.04
CA HIS A 28 -3.41 9.47 20.15
C HIS A 28 -3.14 7.99 19.88
N CYS A 29 -2.28 7.66 18.90
CA CYS A 29 -1.97 6.27 18.59
C CYS A 29 -0.62 6.09 17.89
N LYS A 30 -0.01 4.93 18.10
CA LYS A 30 1.04 4.39 17.24
C LYS A 30 0.43 3.26 16.40
N PHE A 31 0.77 3.17 15.12
CA PHE A 31 0.17 2.19 14.23
C PHE A 31 1.12 1.74 13.12
N ASN A 32 1.01 0.47 12.76
CA ASN A 32 1.63 -0.13 11.59
C ASN A 32 0.59 -0.95 10.82
N ILE A 33 -0.20 -0.27 9.99
CA ILE A 33 -1.29 -0.88 9.21
C ILE A 33 -0.95 -0.75 7.74
N ASN A 34 -0.74 -1.87 7.05
CA ASN A 34 -0.54 -1.89 5.61
C ASN A 34 -1.49 -2.91 4.96
N TYR A 35 -1.99 -2.56 3.79
CA TYR A 35 -2.91 -3.38 3.01
C TYR A 35 -2.32 -3.70 1.65
N HIS A 36 -2.40 -4.97 1.28
CA HIS A 36 -2.18 -5.46 -0.08
C HIS A 36 -3.53 -5.64 -0.77
N ILE A 37 -3.81 -4.76 -1.72
CA ILE A 37 -5.07 -4.67 -2.42
C ILE A 37 -4.85 -5.11 -3.87
N ILE A 38 -5.69 -6.01 -4.37
CA ILE A 38 -5.66 -6.43 -5.77
C ILE A 38 -7.07 -6.31 -6.34
N TRP A 39 -7.20 -5.76 -7.53
CA TRP A 39 -8.44 -5.86 -8.30
C TRP A 39 -8.17 -6.00 -9.80
N ILE A 40 -9.22 -6.42 -10.51
CA ILE A 40 -9.15 -6.76 -11.93
C ILE A 40 -10.16 -5.93 -12.74
N PRO A 41 -9.87 -5.63 -14.03
CA PRO A 41 -10.87 -5.19 -14.99
C PRO A 41 -12.02 -6.19 -15.09
N LYS A 42 -13.19 -5.69 -15.47
CA LYS A 42 -14.37 -6.54 -15.69
C LYS A 42 -14.05 -7.60 -16.74
N TYR A 43 -14.40 -8.85 -16.44
CA TYR A 43 -14.06 -10.03 -17.25
C TYR A 43 -12.56 -10.25 -17.48
N ARG A 44 -11.70 -9.71 -16.60
CA ARG A 44 -10.24 -9.84 -16.66
C ARG A 44 -9.65 -9.43 -18.01
N LYS A 45 -10.25 -8.41 -18.64
CA LYS A 45 -9.79 -7.94 -19.95
C LYS A 45 -8.41 -7.28 -19.85
N PRO A 46 -7.48 -7.56 -20.78
CA PRO A 46 -6.11 -7.06 -20.73
C PRO A 46 -5.99 -5.61 -21.25
N ILE A 47 -6.71 -4.68 -20.62
CA ILE A 47 -6.89 -3.27 -21.06
C ILE A 47 -5.92 -2.29 -20.40
N LEU A 48 -5.18 -2.70 -19.38
CA LEU A 48 -4.27 -1.84 -18.62
C LEU A 48 -2.87 -1.83 -19.26
N LYS A 49 -2.76 -1.29 -20.48
CA LYS A 49 -1.53 -1.28 -21.27
C LYS A 49 -1.21 0.11 -21.82
N GLY A 50 0.07 0.38 -22.08
CA GLY A 50 0.55 1.64 -22.64
C GLY A 50 0.03 2.84 -21.85
N LYS A 51 -0.46 3.86 -22.56
CA LYS A 51 -0.98 5.11 -21.95
C LYS A 51 -2.07 4.89 -20.90
N VAL A 52 -2.87 3.82 -20.99
CA VAL A 52 -3.90 3.52 -19.97
C VAL A 52 -3.26 3.18 -18.63
N LYS A 53 -2.16 2.41 -18.65
CA LYS A 53 -1.39 2.06 -17.45
C LYS A 53 -0.78 3.31 -16.82
N ASP A 54 -0.17 4.17 -17.64
CA ASP A 54 0.53 5.37 -17.14
C ASP A 54 -0.44 6.34 -16.48
N VAL A 55 -1.57 6.63 -17.15
CA VAL A 55 -2.62 7.50 -16.60
C VAL A 55 -3.26 6.88 -15.35
N LEU A 56 -3.48 5.55 -15.33
CA LEU A 56 -3.99 4.88 -14.14
C LEU A 56 -3.05 5.04 -12.94
N ALA A 57 -1.74 4.93 -13.14
CA ALA A 57 -0.76 5.13 -12.08
C ALA A 57 -0.84 6.55 -11.51
N THR A 58 -0.88 7.57 -12.38
CA THR A 58 -1.03 8.97 -11.95
C THR A 58 -2.33 9.22 -11.17
N ILE A 59 -3.45 8.64 -11.62
CA ILE A 59 -4.74 8.78 -10.92
C ILE A 59 -4.68 8.10 -9.54
N ILE A 60 -4.11 6.90 -9.44
CA ILE A 60 -3.97 6.19 -8.16
C ILE A 60 -3.11 7.00 -7.19
N ASP A 61 -1.98 7.54 -7.66
CA ASP A 61 -1.09 8.37 -6.85
C ASP A 61 -1.81 9.60 -6.30
N GLY A 62 -2.53 10.34 -7.16
CA GLY A 62 -3.33 11.49 -6.74
C GLY A 62 -4.43 11.13 -5.74
N ILE A 63 -5.16 10.01 -5.95
CA ILE A 63 -6.16 9.56 -4.99
C ILE A 63 -5.50 9.21 -3.65
N CYS A 64 -4.40 8.45 -3.66
CA CYS A 64 -3.67 8.08 -2.45
C CYS A 64 -3.21 9.31 -1.66
N TYR A 65 -2.73 10.35 -2.35
CA TYR A 65 -2.40 11.64 -1.76
C TYR A 65 -3.62 12.29 -1.09
N ASP A 66 -4.74 12.43 -1.82
CA ASP A 66 -5.97 13.07 -1.33
C ASP A 66 -6.53 12.38 -0.09
N ILE A 67 -6.41 11.06 -0.03
CA ILE A 67 -6.92 10.25 1.09
C ILE A 67 -5.85 9.97 2.14
N ARG A 68 -4.67 10.58 2.05
CA ARG A 68 -3.55 10.43 2.99
C ARG A 68 -3.13 8.97 3.22
N LEU A 69 -3.18 8.16 2.17
CA LEU A 69 -2.56 6.84 2.15
C LEU A 69 -1.09 6.96 1.75
N ASN A 70 -0.24 6.20 2.42
CA ASN A 70 1.16 6.07 2.02
C ASN A 70 1.27 5.00 0.94
N MET A 71 1.48 5.37 -0.32
CA MET A 71 1.68 4.40 -1.40
C MET A 71 3.08 3.79 -1.29
N LEU A 72 3.14 2.51 -0.94
CA LEU A 72 4.40 1.80 -0.73
C LEU A 72 4.90 1.17 -2.03
N ALA A 73 4.00 0.54 -2.78
CA ALA A 73 4.26 -0.01 -4.10
C ALA A 73 2.97 -0.06 -4.93
N LEU A 74 3.10 0.13 -6.24
CA LEU A 74 2.02 -0.02 -7.21
C LEU A 74 2.56 -0.73 -8.44
N GLU A 75 1.90 -1.81 -8.80
CA GLU A 75 2.24 -2.61 -9.97
C GLU A 75 0.99 -2.89 -10.79
N ILE A 76 1.06 -2.52 -12.07
CA ILE A 76 -0.07 -2.62 -13.00
C ILE A 76 0.31 -3.60 -14.11
N MET A 77 -0.46 -4.68 -14.17
CA MET A 77 -0.39 -5.74 -15.16
C MET A 77 -1.53 -5.50 -16.16
N PRO A 78 -1.46 -6.08 -17.37
CA PRO A 78 -2.49 -5.91 -18.37
C PRO A 78 -3.93 -6.15 -17.89
N ASP A 79 -4.13 -7.13 -17.03
CA ASP A 79 -5.43 -7.70 -16.63
C ASP A 79 -5.71 -7.62 -15.11
N HIS A 80 -4.81 -7.01 -14.32
CA HIS A 80 -4.97 -6.82 -12.88
C HIS A 80 -3.94 -5.80 -12.36
N LEU A 81 -4.09 -5.37 -11.11
CA LEU A 81 -3.07 -4.55 -10.46
C LEU A 81 -2.91 -4.91 -8.99
N HIS A 82 -1.70 -4.68 -8.48
CA HIS A 82 -1.31 -4.86 -7.09
C HIS A 82 -1.01 -3.49 -6.52
N LEU A 83 -1.71 -3.12 -5.46
CA LEU A 83 -1.50 -1.88 -4.71
C LEU A 83 -1.14 -2.22 -3.27
N PHE A 84 0.00 -1.74 -2.83
CA PHE A 84 0.46 -1.89 -1.46
C PHE A 84 0.50 -0.53 -0.78
N VAL A 85 -0.32 -0.34 0.25
CA VAL A 85 -0.53 0.97 0.89
C VAL A 85 -0.45 0.88 2.40
N GLY A 86 0.24 1.84 3.00
CA GLY A 86 0.21 2.09 4.43
C GLY A 86 -0.99 2.98 4.79
N ALA A 87 -1.91 2.45 5.58
CA ALA A 87 -3.12 3.13 6.02
C ALA A 87 -3.02 3.67 7.46
N ARG A 88 -3.89 4.62 7.80
CA ARG A 88 -4.16 5.04 9.20
C ARG A 88 -5.30 4.19 9.80
N PRO A 89 -5.43 4.10 11.14
CA PRO A 89 -6.49 3.32 11.78
C PRO A 89 -7.92 3.74 11.39
N THR A 90 -8.11 5.00 10.99
CA THR A 90 -9.39 5.56 10.52
C THR A 90 -9.76 5.14 9.10
N HIS A 91 -8.86 4.49 8.36
CA HIS A 91 -9.14 4.07 6.99
C HIS A 91 -9.65 2.63 6.96
N HIS A 92 -10.93 2.47 6.65
CA HIS A 92 -11.50 1.16 6.42
C HIS A 92 -11.10 0.62 5.03
N PRO A 93 -10.66 -0.64 4.92
CA PRO A 93 -10.26 -1.23 3.63
C PRO A 93 -11.33 -1.11 2.53
N ALA A 94 -12.59 -1.32 2.89
CA ALA A 94 -13.70 -1.22 1.95
C ALA A 94 -13.86 0.20 1.38
N ASP A 95 -13.65 1.23 2.21
CA ASP A 95 -13.73 2.64 1.79
C ASP A 95 -12.58 3.04 0.88
N ILE A 96 -11.36 2.58 1.20
CA ILE A 96 -10.17 2.76 0.35
C ILE A 96 -10.47 2.21 -1.05
N VAL A 97 -10.92 0.96 -1.12
CA VAL A 97 -11.18 0.27 -2.39
C VAL A 97 -12.33 0.91 -3.15
N LYS A 98 -13.40 1.30 -2.47
CA LYS A 98 -14.55 2.01 -3.07
C LYS A 98 -14.09 3.29 -3.74
N ARG A 99 -13.26 4.09 -3.06
CA ARG A 99 -12.78 5.38 -3.56
C ARG A 99 -11.79 5.21 -4.72
N LEU A 100 -10.85 4.26 -4.61
CA LEU A 100 -9.91 3.94 -5.68
C LEU A 100 -10.63 3.41 -6.94
N LYS A 101 -11.44 2.36 -6.83
CA LYS A 101 -12.13 1.75 -7.98
C LYS A 101 -13.14 2.71 -8.60
N GLY A 102 -13.86 3.49 -7.80
CA GLY A 102 -14.84 4.47 -8.27
C GLY A 102 -14.18 5.58 -9.09
N ASN A 103 -13.21 6.27 -8.51
CA ASN A 103 -12.54 7.40 -9.15
C ASN A 103 -11.76 6.97 -10.41
N THR A 104 -10.98 5.90 -10.32
CA THR A 104 -10.22 5.39 -11.48
C THR A 104 -11.15 4.98 -12.62
N SER A 105 -12.28 4.33 -12.33
CA SER A 105 -13.27 3.94 -13.35
C SER A 105 -13.87 5.16 -14.07
N ILE A 106 -14.16 6.24 -13.35
CA ILE A 106 -14.72 7.46 -13.92
C ILE A 106 -13.68 8.19 -14.76
N GLN A 107 -12.51 8.48 -14.17
CA GLN A 107 -11.48 9.27 -14.82
C GLN A 107 -10.89 8.57 -16.05
N LEU A 108 -10.57 7.28 -15.96
CA LEU A 108 -10.07 6.53 -17.12
C LEU A 108 -11.08 6.50 -18.28
N ARG A 109 -12.37 6.32 -18.00
CA ARG A 109 -13.41 6.30 -19.06
C ARG A 109 -13.71 7.69 -19.64
N ARG A 110 -13.25 8.77 -19.00
CA ARG A 110 -13.25 10.13 -19.56
C ARG A 110 -12.04 10.33 -20.48
N CYS A 111 -10.85 9.88 -20.07
CA CYS A 111 -9.63 9.98 -20.88
C CYS A 111 -9.65 9.04 -22.10
N PHE A 112 -10.23 7.85 -21.96
CA PHE A 112 -10.17 6.78 -22.96
C PHE A 112 -11.57 6.25 -23.27
N ILE A 113 -12.15 6.74 -24.37
CA ILE A 113 -13.53 6.41 -24.76
C ILE A 113 -13.74 4.90 -24.96
N GLN A 114 -12.73 4.19 -25.46
CA GLN A 114 -12.74 2.75 -25.69
C GLN A 114 -12.97 1.92 -24.41
N LEU A 115 -12.62 2.47 -23.24
CA LEU A 115 -12.82 1.79 -21.96
C LEU A 115 -14.30 1.76 -21.54
N LYS A 116 -15.17 2.62 -22.10
CA LYS A 116 -16.63 2.52 -21.94
C LYS A 116 -17.18 1.21 -22.53
N TYR A 117 -16.42 0.60 -23.43
CA TYR A 117 -16.72 -0.66 -24.11
C TYR A 117 -15.70 -1.75 -23.76
N LEU A 118 -14.98 -1.63 -22.62
CA LEU A 118 -13.97 -2.61 -22.16
C LEU A 118 -12.89 -2.98 -23.21
N GLY A 119 -12.63 -2.11 -24.20
CA GLY A 119 -11.64 -2.35 -25.25
C GLY A 119 -12.07 -3.37 -26.33
N TYR A 120 -13.36 -3.69 -26.46
CA TYR A 120 -13.86 -4.47 -27.61
C TYR A 120 -13.67 -3.69 -28.92
N LYS A 121 -13.09 -4.33 -29.94
CA LYS A 121 -12.87 -3.75 -31.28
C LYS A 121 -14.18 -3.32 -31.95
N PHE A 122 -15.22 -4.13 -31.77
CA PHE A 122 -16.58 -3.88 -32.26
C PHE A 122 -17.47 -3.60 -31.04
N PRO A 123 -17.75 -2.32 -30.73
CA PRO A 123 -18.47 -1.96 -29.52
C PRO A 123 -19.95 -2.33 -29.64
N TYR A 124 -20.34 -3.48 -29.08
CA TYR A 124 -21.72 -3.98 -29.13
C TYR A 124 -22.59 -3.44 -27.99
N LYS A 125 -21.98 -3.03 -26.87
CA LYS A 125 -22.67 -2.36 -25.76
C LYS A 125 -21.72 -1.59 -24.86
N LYS A 126 -22.25 -0.55 -24.22
CA LYS A 126 -21.58 0.19 -23.15
C LYS A 126 -21.69 -0.58 -21.83
N PHE A 127 -20.67 -0.50 -21.00
CA PHE A 127 -20.65 -1.12 -19.67
C PHE A 127 -20.68 -0.08 -18.56
N ASP A 128 -21.46 -0.37 -17.52
CA ASP A 128 -21.61 0.54 -16.37
C ASP A 128 -20.36 0.58 -15.48
N SER A 129 -19.59 -0.51 -15.45
CA SER A 129 -18.39 -0.66 -14.64
C SER A 129 -17.17 -1.08 -15.47
N LEU A 130 -16.02 -0.44 -15.19
CA LEU A 130 -14.72 -0.82 -15.73
C LEU A 130 -14.13 -2.04 -14.99
N TRP A 131 -14.34 -2.08 -13.68
CA TRP A 131 -13.77 -3.10 -12.79
C TRP A 131 -14.75 -4.24 -12.51
N ALA A 132 -14.22 -5.40 -12.11
CA ALA A 132 -15.01 -6.47 -11.51
C ALA A 132 -15.58 -6.01 -10.15
N ARG A 133 -16.64 -6.68 -9.67
CA ARG A 133 -17.27 -6.34 -8.37
C ARG A 133 -16.31 -6.59 -7.20
N GLY A 134 -15.71 -7.78 -7.16
CA GLY A 134 -14.79 -8.19 -6.11
C GLY A 134 -13.42 -7.49 -6.14
N TYR A 135 -12.66 -7.73 -5.08
CA TYR A 135 -11.26 -7.34 -4.89
C TYR A 135 -10.67 -8.26 -3.81
N TYR A 136 -9.34 -8.37 -3.79
CA TYR A 136 -8.61 -8.99 -2.70
C TYR A 136 -8.04 -7.89 -1.80
N CYS A 137 -8.02 -8.14 -0.49
CA CYS A 137 -7.39 -7.30 0.50
C CYS A 137 -6.76 -8.18 1.58
N GLY A 138 -5.43 -8.17 1.66
CA GLY A 138 -4.66 -8.79 2.73
C GLY A 138 -4.03 -7.73 3.63
N SER A 139 -3.96 -7.96 4.93
CA SER A 139 -3.12 -7.16 5.82
C SER A 139 -1.66 -7.62 5.72
N ALA A 140 -0.75 -6.67 5.78
CA ALA A 140 0.68 -6.94 5.92
C ALA A 140 1.25 -6.08 7.04
N GLY A 141 1.79 -6.74 8.06
CA GLY A 141 2.44 -6.09 9.18
C GLY A 141 3.73 -6.82 9.50
N HIS A 142 4.76 -6.05 9.85
CA HIS A 142 5.92 -6.59 10.54
C HIS A 142 5.73 -6.24 12.02
N ALA A 143 5.38 -7.24 12.83
CA ALA A 143 5.35 -7.13 14.27
C ALA A 143 6.44 -8.07 14.80
N SER A 144 7.68 -7.58 14.88
CA SER A 144 8.74 -8.35 15.52
C SER A 144 8.47 -8.39 17.04
N GLN A 145 8.94 -9.45 17.71
CA GLN A 145 8.83 -9.53 19.16
C GLN A 145 9.51 -8.33 19.84
N GLU A 146 10.58 -7.81 19.23
CA GLU A 146 11.27 -6.60 19.64
C GLU A 146 10.39 -5.35 19.56
N GLN A 147 9.55 -5.20 18.52
CA GLN A 147 8.62 -4.07 18.41
C GLN A 147 7.50 -4.15 19.46
N VAL A 148 6.96 -5.34 19.71
CA VAL A 148 5.94 -5.54 20.74
C VAL A 148 6.52 -5.29 22.13
N LYS A 149 7.71 -5.84 22.42
CA LYS A 149 8.42 -5.65 23.69
C LYS A 149 8.80 -4.18 23.90
N ARG A 150 9.31 -3.50 22.87
CA ARG A 150 9.61 -2.08 22.90
C ARG A 150 8.37 -1.24 23.19
N TYR A 151 7.25 -1.53 22.54
CA TYR A 151 5.99 -0.83 22.81
C TYR A 151 5.52 -1.02 24.25
N ILE A 152 5.62 -2.23 24.82
CA ILE A 152 5.26 -2.50 26.23
C ILE A 152 6.19 -1.75 27.19
N LEU A 153 7.50 -1.77 26.95
CA LEU A 153 8.49 -1.11 27.81
C LEU A 153 8.41 0.42 27.75
N GLU A 154 8.10 0.99 26.59
CA GLU A 154 7.87 2.45 26.41
C GLU A 154 6.59 2.95 27.11
N GLN A 155 5.65 2.06 27.46
CA GLN A 155 4.45 2.42 28.22
C GLN A 155 4.63 2.32 29.75
N GLU A 156 5.71 1.69 30.22
CA GLU A 156 5.99 1.48 31.66
C GLU A 156 6.97 2.51 32.27
N ASP A 157 7.37 3.55 31.51
CA ASP A 157 8.26 4.63 31.97
C ASP A 157 9.63 4.14 32.53
N LYS A 158 10.13 3.02 31.99
CA LYS A 158 11.42 2.45 32.36
C LYS A 158 12.52 2.88 31.40
N ASP A 159 13.66 3.31 31.95
CA ASP A 159 14.85 3.68 31.20
C ASP A 159 15.27 2.56 30.25
N VAL A 160 15.36 2.92 28.97
CA VAL A 160 15.69 2.00 27.87
C VAL A 160 17.17 1.65 27.94
N PHE A 161 17.61 0.69 28.76
CA PHE A 161 18.82 -0.15 28.61
C PHE A 161 18.79 -1.20 29.73
N GLU A 162 18.55 -2.48 29.47
CA GLU A 162 19.59 -3.43 29.06
C GLU A 162 18.92 -4.63 28.38
N TYR A 163 19.32 -4.96 27.15
CA TYR A 163 19.79 -6.30 26.78
C TYR A 163 20.20 -6.29 25.30
N ASP A 164 21.34 -6.90 25.03
CA ASP A 164 21.94 -7.11 23.73
C ASP A 164 21.80 -8.61 23.38
N ILE A 165 21.32 -8.94 22.18
CA ILE A 165 21.36 -10.34 21.71
C ILE A 165 22.61 -10.58 20.84
N TYR A 166 23.21 -9.55 20.23
CA TYR A 166 24.52 -9.65 19.56
C TYR A 166 25.18 -8.27 19.42
N GLY A 167 26.12 -7.98 20.32
CA GLY A 167 27.15 -6.93 20.26
C GLY A 167 26.80 -5.62 19.54
N CYS A 168 26.25 -4.65 20.26
CA CYS A 168 26.10 -3.27 19.76
C CYS A 168 27.48 -2.64 19.44
N PRO A 169 27.74 -2.15 18.21
CA PRO A 169 28.95 -1.41 17.90
C PRO A 169 29.02 -0.13 18.74
N GLN A 170 30.11 0.09 19.48
CA GLN A 170 30.29 1.23 20.39
C GLN A 170 30.02 2.62 19.77
N LYS A 171 30.06 2.72 18.43
CA LYS A 171 29.81 3.97 17.69
C LYS A 171 28.36 4.48 17.76
N LEU A 172 27.40 3.68 18.20
CA LEU A 172 25.98 4.05 18.31
C LEU A 172 25.51 4.30 19.75
N LYS A 173 26.42 4.19 20.72
CA LYS A 173 26.15 4.48 22.14
C LYS A 173 25.94 5.99 22.32
N GLY A 174 24.72 6.41 22.65
CA GLY A 174 24.42 7.82 22.99
C GLY A 174 23.77 8.68 21.90
N GLN A 175 23.36 8.14 20.74
CA GLN A 175 22.47 8.88 19.84
C GLN A 175 21.04 8.91 20.40
N LEU A 176 20.81 9.93 21.20
CA LEU A 176 19.63 10.14 22.02
C LEU A 176 18.53 10.91 21.25
N LYS A 177 17.30 10.40 21.40
CA LYS A 177 15.99 11.06 21.20
C LYS A 177 15.47 11.17 19.77
N ILE A 178 14.39 10.42 19.51
CA ILE A 178 13.29 10.94 18.69
C ILE A 178 12.27 11.53 19.65
N GLY A 179 12.17 12.86 19.65
CA GLY A 179 11.00 13.65 20.02
C GLY A 179 10.38 13.40 21.40
N ASP A 180 10.55 14.37 22.29
CA ASP A 180 9.71 14.54 23.49
C ASP A 180 8.22 14.64 23.11
N PHE A 181 7.35 13.82 23.71
CA PHE A 181 5.91 13.76 23.43
C PHE A 181 5.08 14.61 24.41
N THR A 182 5.71 15.48 25.21
CA THR A 182 5.03 16.36 26.18
C THR A 182 4.71 17.77 25.65
N LYS A 183 4.64 17.98 24.33
CA LYS A 183 4.09 19.22 23.75
C LYS A 183 3.17 18.95 22.56
#